data_AF-A0A821WV20-F1
#
_entry.id   AF-A0A821WV20-F1
#
_cell.length_a   1.000
_cell.length_b   1.000
_cell.length_c   1.000
_cell.angle_alpha   90.00
_cell.angle_beta   90.00
_cell.angle_gamma   90.00
#
_symmetry.space_group_name_H-M   'P 1'
#
loop_
_entity.id
_entity.type
_entity.pdbx_description
1 polymer ?
#
loop_
_entity_poly.entity_id
_entity_poly.type
_entity_poly.pdbx_seq_one_letter_code
_entity_poly.pdbx_strand_id
1 'polypeptide(L)'
;MEKFCRDCSQQCLIINFNIQTSSLKTPLKWQLDGIKAFVENSSIPLPTNWSTTWRKHIYNNYLSLSVVRETSIVEINTQSSVLGLVDIVSNIGGQTGLWIGISFLSIMELIEMLYRLIRHEYHIIRESITRKRQVGE
;
A
#
# COMPACT_ATOMS: atom_id res chain seq x y z
N MET A 1 33.44 1.03 11.27
CA MET A 1 32.76 1.01 9.96
C MET A 1 31.33 0.52 10.20
N GLU A 2 30.40 1.45 10.38
CA GLU A 2 28.99 1.14 10.59
C GLU A 2 28.36 0.73 9.25
N LYS A 3 27.79 -0.47 9.22
CA LYS A 3 27.08 -0.98 8.04
C LYS A 3 25.72 -0.28 7.94
N PHE A 4 25.65 0.75 7.11
CA PHE A 4 24.36 1.33 6.71
C PHE A 4 23.61 0.35 5.81
N CYS A 5 22.35 0.06 6.16
CA CYS A 5 21.43 -0.67 5.29
C CYS A 5 21.12 0.20 4.07
N ARG A 6 21.53 -0.24 2.88
CA ARG A 6 21.34 0.52 1.63
C ARG A 6 19.96 0.33 1.01
N ASP A 7 19.25 -0.73 1.39
CA ASP A 7 17.93 -1.05 0.85
C ASP A 7 16.93 -1.23 2.00
N CYS A 8 16.03 -0.27 2.11
CA CYS A 8 14.82 -0.37 2.92
C CYS A 8 13.65 -0.32 1.95
N SER A 9 13.06 -1.48 1.64
CA SER A 9 11.81 -1.55 0.87
C SER A 9 10.69 -0.83 1.61
N GLN A 10 9.89 -0.04 0.91
CA GLN A 10 8.71 0.59 1.52
C GLN A 10 7.69 -0.47 1.93
N GLN A 11 7.07 -0.27 3.10
CA GLN A 11 6.03 -1.15 3.61
C GLN A 11 4.71 -0.88 2.88
N CYS A 12 3.93 -1.92 2.60
CA CYS A 12 2.63 -1.78 1.94
C CYS A 12 1.56 -1.11 2.81
N LEU A 13 1.76 -1.09 4.13
CA LEU A 13 0.88 -0.43 5.09
C LEU A 13 1.72 0.57 5.89
N ILE A 14 1.40 1.85 5.77
CA ILE A 14 2.07 2.92 6.49
C ILE A 14 1.00 3.79 7.16
N ILE A 15 1.13 4.00 8.48
CA ILE A 15 0.27 4.88 9.25
C ILE A 15 1.08 6.13 9.57
N ASN A 16 0.71 7.24 8.92
CA ASN A 16 1.36 8.52 9.13
C ASN A 16 0.50 9.42 10.01
N PHE A 17 1.12 10.10 10.96
CA PHE A 17 0.47 11.11 11.80
C PHE A 17 1.00 12.48 11.41
N ASN A 18 0.11 13.37 10.97
CA ASN A 18 0.46 14.78 10.81
C ASN A 18 0.36 15.47 12.17
N ILE A 19 1.48 16.01 12.66
CA ILE A 19 1.55 16.59 14.01
C ILE A 19 1.61 18.12 13.87
N GLN A 20 0.61 18.79 14.42
CA GLN A 20 0.63 20.24 14.58
C GLN A 20 0.99 20.59 16.03
N THR A 21 2.14 21.23 16.21
CA THR A 21 2.63 21.63 17.53
C THR A 21 2.22 23.07 17.84
N SER A 22 1.55 23.28 18.96
CA SER A 22 1.32 24.60 19.55
C SER A 22 1.94 24.66 20.94
N SER A 23 2.46 25.82 21.31
CA SER A 23 3.06 26.03 22.62
C SER A 23 2.50 27.28 23.27
N LEU A 24 2.24 27.18 24.59
CA LEU A 24 1.78 28.29 25.41
C LEU A 24 2.66 28.38 26.65
N LYS A 25 2.88 29.59 27.14
CA LYS A 25 3.60 29.82 28.39
C LYS A 25 2.78 29.26 29.56
N THR A 26 3.34 28.26 30.23
CA THR A 26 2.76 27.55 31.38
C THR A 26 3.85 27.43 32.47
N PRO A 27 3.51 27.37 33.77
CA PRO A 27 2.19 27.42 34.39
C PRO A 27 1.67 28.85 34.68
N LEU A 28 0.34 29.01 34.75
CA LEU A 28 -0.27 30.27 35.22
C LEU A 28 -0.05 30.46 36.72
N LYS A 29 0.03 31.72 37.17
CA LYS A 29 0.33 32.07 38.58
C LYS A 29 -0.63 31.42 39.58
N TRP A 30 -1.92 31.29 39.23
CA TRP A 30 -2.93 30.70 40.10
C TRP A 30 -2.85 29.17 40.18
N GLN A 31 -2.24 28.50 39.20
CA GLN A 31 -2.09 27.03 39.20
C GLN A 31 -0.90 26.57 40.04
N LEU A 32 0.01 27.48 40.39
CA LEU A 32 1.25 27.17 41.11
C LEU A 32 1.00 26.48 42.45
N ASP A 33 0.00 26.91 43.21
CA ASP A 33 -0.27 26.35 44.54
C ASP A 33 -0.83 24.93 44.44
N GLY A 34 -1.64 24.65 43.41
CA GLY A 34 -2.11 23.29 43.11
C GLY A 34 -0.98 22.37 42.66
N ILE A 35 -0.08 22.86 41.79
CA ILE A 35 1.10 22.09 41.36
C ILE A 35 2.03 21.83 42.55
N LYS A 36 2.21 22.80 43.43
CA LYS A 36 3.00 22.65 44.66
C LYS A 36 2.43 21.53 45.54
N ALA A 37 1.14 21.57 45.84
CA ALA A 37 0.48 20.54 46.65
C ALA A 37 0.61 19.14 46.02
N PHE A 38 0.48 19.05 44.69
CA PHE A 38 0.68 17.80 43.97
C PHE A 38 2.12 17.27 44.09
N VAL A 39 3.12 18.12 43.89
CA VAL A 39 4.54 17.74 43.98
C VAL A 39 4.92 17.32 45.40
N GLU A 40 4.46 18.04 46.41
CA GLU A 40 4.70 17.71 47.82
C GLU A 40 4.01 16.42 48.27
N ASN A 41 2.87 16.08 47.65
CA ASN A 41 2.16 14.82 47.86
C ASN A 41 2.71 13.66 47.01
N SER A 42 3.60 13.94 46.06
CA SER A 42 4.19 12.93 45.18
C SER A 42 5.52 12.42 45.74
N SER A 43 5.91 11.19 45.40
CA SER A 43 7.19 10.58 45.80
C SER A 43 8.42 11.16 45.07
N ILE A 44 8.34 12.41 44.61
CA ILE A 44 9.38 13.07 43.82
C ILE A 44 10.43 13.63 44.77
N PRO A 45 11.73 13.39 44.53
CA PRO A 45 12.79 13.96 45.37
C PRO A 45 12.77 15.49 45.29
N LEU A 46 12.48 16.12 46.41
CA LEU A 46 12.47 17.57 46.55
C LEU A 46 13.90 18.10 46.74
N PRO A 47 14.26 19.24 46.15
CA PRO A 47 15.53 19.88 46.44
C PRO A 47 15.60 20.39 47.87
N THR A 48 16.81 20.45 48.42
CA THR A 48 17.10 20.88 49.79
C THR A 48 16.59 22.29 50.12
N ASN A 49 16.46 23.18 49.13
CA ASN A 49 15.95 24.55 49.28
C ASN A 49 14.52 24.73 48.74
N TRP A 50 13.69 23.69 48.79
CA TRP A 50 12.33 23.73 48.25
C TRP A 50 11.47 24.85 48.86
N SER A 51 11.48 25.00 50.19
CA SER A 51 10.62 25.95 50.91
C SER A 51 10.72 27.40 50.41
N THR A 52 11.88 27.83 49.90
CA THR A 52 12.12 29.21 49.41
C THR A 52 12.17 29.33 47.89
N THR A 53 12.62 28.28 47.18
CA THR A 53 12.88 28.34 45.73
C THR A 53 11.89 27.56 44.85
N TRP A 54 10.91 26.86 45.44
CA TRP A 54 9.93 26.03 44.74
C TRP A 54 9.32 26.71 43.52
N ARG A 55 8.98 28.00 43.64
CA ARG A 55 8.31 28.76 42.58
C ARG A 55 9.16 28.85 41.31
N LYS A 56 10.43 29.19 41.45
CA LYS A 56 11.40 29.24 40.33
C LYS A 56 11.66 27.85 39.77
N HIS A 57 11.70 26.84 40.64
CA HIS A 57 11.94 25.47 40.24
C HIS A 57 10.81 24.92 39.37
N ILE A 58 9.55 25.12 39.78
CA ILE A 58 8.37 24.77 39.00
C ILE A 58 8.38 25.52 37.67
N TYR A 59 8.62 26.83 37.65
CA TYR A 59 8.65 27.59 36.39
C TYR A 59 9.68 27.08 35.37
N ASN A 60 10.83 26.62 35.83
CA ASN A 60 11.91 26.18 34.95
C ASN A 60 11.81 24.71 34.50
N ASN A 61 11.04 23.88 35.22
CA ASN A 61 11.02 22.43 35.00
C ASN A 61 9.63 21.88 34.67
N TYR A 62 8.58 22.69 34.83
CA TYR A 62 7.22 22.28 34.53
C TYR A 62 6.97 22.30 33.02
N LEU A 63 6.55 21.15 32.49
CA LEU A 63 6.09 20.99 31.12
C LEU A 63 4.71 20.32 31.13
N SER A 64 3.77 20.88 30.39
CA SER A 64 2.48 20.27 30.13
C SER A 64 2.41 19.87 28.66
N LEU A 65 2.19 18.58 28.40
CA LEU A 65 2.01 18.04 27.06
C LEU A 65 0.58 17.51 26.93
N SER A 66 -0.16 18.05 25.95
CA SER A 66 -1.50 17.58 25.62
C SER A 66 -1.49 17.07 24.19
N VAL A 67 -1.76 15.77 24.01
CA VAL A 67 -1.85 15.14 22.69
C VAL A 67 -3.33 14.96 22.38
N VAL A 68 -3.82 15.77 21.45
CA VAL A 68 -5.24 15.79 21.07
C VAL A 68 -5.35 15.64 19.56
N ARG A 69 -6.38 14.91 19.11
CA ARG A 69 -6.71 14.78 17.70
C ARG A 69 -7.58 15.95 17.27
N GLU A 70 -7.23 16.62 16.17
CA GLU A 70 -8.00 17.75 15.65
C GLU A 70 -9.40 17.34 15.19
N THR A 71 -9.51 16.24 14.44
CA THR A 71 -10.79 15.70 13.95
C THR A 71 -10.83 14.18 14.06
N SER A 72 -12.00 13.55 14.15
CA SER A 72 -12.11 12.08 14.19
C SER A 72 -11.88 11.40 12.83
N ILE A 73 -11.68 12.17 11.76
CA ILE A 73 -11.56 11.71 10.39
C ILE A 73 -10.16 11.12 10.16
N VAL A 74 -10.09 10.01 9.45
CA VAL A 74 -8.84 9.37 9.03
C VAL A 74 -8.80 9.35 7.51
N GLU A 75 -7.74 9.88 6.94
CA GLU A 75 -7.48 9.81 5.50
C GLU A 75 -6.85 8.46 5.16
N ILE A 76 -7.50 7.70 4.27
CA ILE A 76 -7.04 6.38 3.84
C ILE A 76 -6.69 6.47 2.36
N ASN A 77 -5.40 6.31 2.05
CA ASN A 77 -4.90 6.31 0.68
C ASN A 77 -4.55 4.86 0.28
N THR A 78 -5.42 4.22 -0.48
CA THR A 78 -5.16 2.88 -1.04
C THR A 78 -4.69 3.00 -2.49
N GLN A 79 -3.58 2.34 -2.82
CA GLN A 79 -3.14 2.20 -4.20
C GLN A 79 -3.74 0.92 -4.77
N SER A 80 -4.74 1.07 -5.64
CA SER A 80 -5.34 -0.03 -6.39
C SER A 80 -4.76 -0.07 -7.80
N SER A 81 -4.56 -1.27 -8.35
CA SER A 81 -4.18 -1.41 -9.76
C SER A 81 -5.29 -0.83 -10.64
N VAL A 82 -4.93 0.10 -11.54
CA VAL A 82 -5.89 0.74 -12.46
C VAL A 82 -6.44 -0.24 -13.49
N LEU A 83 -5.65 -1.28 -13.82
CA LEU A 83 -6.00 -2.30 -14.79
C LEU A 83 -5.67 -3.68 -14.23
N GLY A 84 -6.69 -4.52 -14.08
CA GLY A 84 -6.53 -5.95 -13.85
C GLY A 84 -6.39 -6.70 -15.17
N LEU A 85 -5.89 -7.94 -15.10
CA LEU A 85 -5.87 -8.84 -16.26
C LEU A 85 -7.29 -9.09 -16.81
N VAL A 86 -8.28 -9.11 -15.92
CA VAL A 86 -9.69 -9.26 -16.28
C VAL A 86 -10.16 -8.07 -17.11
N ASP A 87 -9.78 -6.85 -16.74
CA ASP A 87 -10.17 -5.64 -17.46
C ASP A 87 -9.57 -5.61 -18.88
N ILE A 88 -8.33 -6.08 -19.01
CA ILE A 88 -7.64 -6.19 -20.30
C ILE A 88 -8.37 -7.18 -21.22
N VAL A 89 -8.65 -8.38 -20.72
CA VAL A 89 -9.35 -9.43 -21.50
C VAL A 89 -10.76 -8.99 -21.86
N SER A 90 -11.47 -8.33 -20.92
CA SER A 90 -12.81 -7.80 -21.13
C SER A 90 -12.82 -6.72 -22.22
N ASN A 91 -11.88 -5.77 -22.19
CA ASN A 91 -11.81 -4.69 -23.17
C ASN A 91 -11.47 -5.21 -24.58
N ILE A 92 -10.53 -6.16 -24.67
CA ILE A 92 -10.19 -6.80 -25.96
C ILE A 92 -11.39 -7.57 -26.49
N GLY A 93 -11.98 -8.45 -25.68
CA GLY A 93 -13.14 -9.25 -26.10
C GLY A 93 -14.35 -8.40 -26.50
N GLY A 94 -14.60 -7.32 -25.76
CA GLY A 94 -15.67 -6.37 -26.07
C GLY A 94 -15.44 -5.63 -27.39
N GLN A 95 -14.24 -5.10 -27.62
CA GLN A 95 -13.88 -4.43 -28.88
C GLN A 95 -13.89 -5.41 -30.06
N THR A 96 -13.28 -6.58 -29.94
CA THR A 96 -13.23 -7.57 -31.03
C THR A 96 -14.61 -8.14 -31.34
N GLY A 97 -15.43 -8.38 -30.30
CA GLY A 97 -16.79 -8.85 -30.45
C GLY A 97 -17.71 -7.81 -31.10
N LEU A 98 -17.50 -6.52 -30.82
CA LEU A 98 -18.27 -5.43 -31.42
C LEU A 98 -17.91 -5.17 -32.88
N TRP A 99 -16.62 -5.11 -33.20
CA TRP A 99 -16.15 -4.71 -34.54
C TRP A 99 -16.14 -5.85 -35.56
N ILE A 100 -15.73 -7.05 -35.13
CA ILE A 100 -15.55 -8.19 -36.03
C ILE A 100 -16.73 -9.17 -35.89
N GLY A 101 -17.52 -9.06 -34.81
CA GLY A 101 -18.57 -10.04 -34.50
C GLY A 101 -18.02 -11.41 -34.09
N ILE A 102 -16.70 -11.51 -33.86
CA ILE A 102 -16.04 -12.77 -33.51
C ILE A 102 -16.14 -12.98 -32.01
N SER A 103 -16.77 -14.10 -31.65
CA SER A 103 -16.84 -14.58 -30.27
C SER A 103 -15.70 -15.56 -29.97
N PHE A 104 -15.47 -15.87 -28.70
CA PHE A 104 -14.53 -16.91 -28.28
C PHE A 104 -14.81 -18.26 -28.96
N LEU A 105 -16.08 -18.61 -29.16
CA LEU A 105 -16.49 -19.84 -29.83
C LEU A 105 -16.09 -19.84 -31.31
N SER A 106 -16.20 -18.70 -31.98
CA SER A 106 -15.77 -18.54 -33.38
C SER A 106 -14.25 -18.73 -33.55
N ILE A 107 -13.44 -18.32 -32.57
CA ILE A 107 -11.99 -18.57 -32.57
C ILE A 107 -11.70 -20.07 -32.41
N MET A 108 -12.40 -20.75 -31.50
CA MET A 108 -12.23 -22.19 -31.28
C MET A 108 -12.61 -23.00 -32.52
N GLU A 109 -13.70 -22.63 -33.20
CA GLU A 109 -14.10 -23.24 -34.47
C GLU A 109 -13.06 -23.02 -35.58
N LEU A 110 -12.48 -21.83 -35.66
CA LEU A 110 -11.41 -21.53 -36.62
C LEU A 110 -10.15 -22.37 -36.34
N ILE A 111 -9.80 -22.60 -35.08
CA ILE A 111 -8.68 -23.48 -34.70
C ILE A 111 -8.97 -24.93 -35.09
N GLU A 112 -10.19 -25.43 -34.85
CA GLU A 112 -10.58 -26.78 -35.26
C GLU A 112 -10.50 -26.94 -36.79
N MET A 113 -11.00 -25.96 -37.54
CA MET A 113 -10.92 -25.95 -38.99
C MET A 113 -9.47 -25.99 -39.49
N LEU A 114 -8.59 -25.16 -38.93
CA LEU A 114 -7.16 -25.15 -39.25
C LEU A 114 -6.50 -26.50 -38.94
N TYR A 115 -6.82 -27.11 -37.80
CA TYR A 115 -6.29 -28.42 -37.43
C TYR A 115 -6.72 -29.51 -38.42
N ARG A 116 -8.00 -29.54 -38.80
CA ARG A 116 -8.53 -30.47 -39.81
C ARG A 116 -7.88 -30.26 -41.17
N LEU A 117 -7.69 -29.00 -41.58
CA LEU A 117 -7.07 -28.65 -42.85
C LEU A 117 -5.61 -29.11 -42.91
N ILE A 118 -4.82 -28.81 -41.87
CA ILE A 118 -3.42 -29.24 -41.78
C ILE A 118 -3.35 -30.77 -41.82
N ARG A 119 -4.17 -31.47 -41.03
CA ARG A 119 -4.21 -32.94 -41.04
C ARG A 119 -4.53 -33.51 -42.43
N HIS A 120 -5.46 -32.88 -43.14
CA HIS A 120 -5.86 -33.31 -44.48
C HIS A 120 -4.74 -33.10 -45.51
N GLU A 121 -4.11 -31.93 -45.52
CA GLU A 121 -2.95 -31.66 -46.37
C GLU A 121 -1.80 -32.63 -46.09
N TYR A 122 -1.50 -32.90 -44.81
CA TYR A 122 -0.53 -33.92 -44.43
C TYR A 122 -0.91 -35.32 -44.94
N HIS A 123 -2.19 -35.68 -44.92
CA HIS A 123 -2.66 -36.96 -45.43
C HIS A 123 -2.49 -37.08 -46.96
N ILE A 124 -2.90 -36.05 -47.72
CA ILE A 124 -2.75 -36.01 -49.17
C ILE A 124 -1.27 -36.05 -49.56
N ILE A 125 -0.43 -35.25 -48.90
CA ILE A 125 1.01 -35.25 -49.13
C ILE A 125 1.58 -36.65 -48.87
N ARG A 126 1.20 -37.30 -47.77
CA ARG A 126 1.65 -38.67 -47.44
C ARG A 126 1.24 -39.69 -48.50
N GLU A 127 0.01 -39.65 -49.00
CA GLU A 127 -0.44 -40.54 -50.06
C GLU A 127 0.30 -40.30 -51.39
N SER A 128 0.56 -39.05 -51.74
CA SER A 128 1.28 -38.69 -52.97
C SER A 128 2.72 -39.23 -52.95
N ILE A 129 3.38 -39.22 -51.79
CA ILE A 129 4.71 -39.79 -51.58
C ILE A 129 4.65 -41.33 -51.67
N THR A 130 3.61 -41.95 -51.11
CA THR A 130 3.46 -43.43 -51.12
C THR A 130 3.17 -43.96 -52.53
N ARG A 131 2.33 -43.28 -53.32
CA ARG A 131 2.10 -43.61 -54.74
C ARG A 131 3.35 -43.46 -55.59
N LYS A 132 4.15 -42.39 -55.39
CA LYS A 132 5.44 -42.23 -56.09
C LYS A 132 6.43 -43.35 -55.78
N ARG A 133 6.35 -43.95 -54.60
CA ARG A 133 7.20 -45.09 -54.21
C ARG A 133 6.85 -46.40 -54.92
N GLN A 134 5.58 -46.61 -55.31
CA GLN A 134 5.14 -47.81 -56.03
C GLN A 134 5.30 -47.74 -57.56
N VAL A 135 5.46 -46.55 -58.14
CA VAL A 135 5.69 -46.37 -59.58
C VAL A 135 7.20 -46.35 -59.92
N GLY A 136 8.06 -46.28 -58.90
CA GLY A 136 9.52 -46.28 -59.03
C GLY A 136 10.20 -47.63 -58.76
N GLU A 137 9.44 -48.73 -58.65
CA GLU A 137 9.93 -50.12 -58.64
C GLU A 137 9.50 -50.86 -59.91
#